data_AF-A0A950IGP7-F1
#
_entry.id   AF-A0A950IGP7-F1
#
_cell.length_a   1.000
_cell.length_b   1.000
_cell.length_c   1.000
_cell.angle_alpha   90.00
_cell.angle_beta   90.00
_cell.angle_gamma   90.00
#
_symmetry.space_group_name_H-M   'P 1'
#
loop_
_entity.id
_entity.type
_entity.pdbx_description
1 polymer ?
#
loop_
_entity_poly.entity_id
_entity_poly.type
_entity_poly.pdbx_seq_one_letter_code
_entity_poly.pdbx_strand_id
1 'polypeptide(L)'
;MSRVSATALVVLFAIIPLYGTFGALDPDRPPIPPLVPQAVTVAIALVALAAMLAVVPAARRAARRDTLTIALFAPSVAIGLAGLVGFDPPTGLGLALLAAGFAAAGLAAARAADPALVRRCVRALLWSALVGSLIALAMLVAHRPAALYAYNNGRAVGTFLNPNELAAFALATLGVAAPLAAASRGRDRLAIACAVVLVVTLFATFSRWGVFAAVCGVVVYALAARARVLLVGAVAVAVAGIALNQVAGALHHN
;
A
#
# COMPACT_ATOMS: atom_id res chain seq x y z
N MET A 1 -4.27 21.36 15.40
CA MET A 1 -3.79 21.29 13.99
C MET A 1 -4.68 22.18 13.13
N SER A 2 -4.20 22.74 12.00
CA SER A 2 -5.05 23.60 11.14
C SER A 2 -6.04 22.76 10.32
N ARG A 3 -7.16 23.38 9.89
CA ARG A 3 -8.16 22.72 9.03
C ARG A 3 -7.58 22.27 7.68
N VAL A 4 -6.64 23.05 7.13
CA VAL A 4 -5.94 22.74 5.88
C VAL A 4 -5.11 21.47 6.02
N SER A 5 -4.26 21.36 7.06
CA SER A 5 -3.47 20.15 7.30
C SER A 5 -4.33 18.94 7.63
N ALA A 6 -5.47 19.13 8.32
CA ALA A 6 -6.43 18.05 8.58
C ALA A 6 -7.04 17.49 7.28
N THR A 7 -7.45 18.37 6.37
CA THR A 7 -8.01 17.99 5.08
C THR A 7 -6.94 17.32 4.22
N ALA A 8 -5.74 17.89 4.18
CA ALA A 8 -4.61 17.33 3.46
C ALA A 8 -4.24 15.92 3.95
N LEU A 9 -4.28 15.65 5.26
CA LEU A 9 -4.08 14.29 5.77
C LEU A 9 -5.14 13.31 5.26
N VAL A 10 -6.42 13.68 5.29
CA VAL A 10 -7.49 12.81 4.77
C VAL A 10 -7.29 12.54 3.28
N VAL A 11 -6.92 13.57 2.51
CA VAL A 11 -6.62 13.45 1.08
C VAL A 11 -5.42 12.53 0.84
N LEU A 12 -4.33 12.66 1.60
CA LEU A 12 -3.18 11.77 1.46
C LEU A 12 -3.56 10.32 1.75
N PHE A 13 -4.31 10.06 2.82
CA PHE A 13 -4.78 8.70 3.12
C PHE A 13 -5.72 8.15 2.04
N ALA A 14 -6.51 9.00 1.39
CA ALA A 14 -7.33 8.60 0.24
C ALA A 14 -6.49 8.32 -1.03
N ILE A 15 -5.38 9.03 -1.23
CA ILE A 15 -4.55 8.90 -2.45
C ILE A 15 -3.46 7.85 -2.30
N ILE A 16 -3.03 7.49 -1.09
CA ILE A 16 -2.04 6.42 -0.85
C ILE A 16 -2.35 5.17 -1.71
N PRO A 17 -3.58 4.62 -1.73
CA PRO A 17 -3.92 3.46 -2.55
C PRO A 17 -3.82 3.66 -4.06
N LEU A 18 -3.79 4.91 -4.53
CA LEU A 18 -3.73 5.27 -5.93
C LEU A 18 -2.30 5.49 -6.42
N TYR A 19 -1.26 5.28 -5.60
CA TYR A 19 0.12 5.55 -6.02
C TYR A 19 0.52 4.78 -7.29
N GLY A 20 -0.03 3.57 -7.49
CA GLY A 20 0.21 2.79 -8.71
C GLY A 20 -0.16 3.55 -9.99
N THR A 21 -1.17 4.43 -9.93
CA THR A 21 -1.58 5.27 -11.07
C THR A 21 -0.46 6.18 -11.57
N PHE A 22 0.53 6.51 -10.71
CA PHE A 22 1.69 7.31 -11.08
C PHE A 22 2.64 6.60 -12.05
N GLY A 23 2.53 5.27 -12.22
CA GLY A 23 3.22 4.56 -13.29
C GLY A 23 2.83 5.06 -14.69
N ALA A 24 1.69 5.74 -14.86
CA ALA A 24 1.34 6.39 -16.11
C ALA A 24 2.27 7.57 -16.47
N LEU A 25 3.00 8.12 -15.49
CA LEU A 25 3.97 9.21 -15.67
C LEU A 25 5.40 8.70 -15.89
N ASP A 26 5.63 7.40 -15.74
CA ASP A 26 6.95 6.80 -15.94
C ASP A 26 7.31 6.85 -17.44
N PRO A 27 8.44 7.51 -17.81
CA PRO A 27 8.90 7.56 -19.20
C PRO A 27 9.29 6.19 -19.74
N ASP A 28 9.72 5.26 -18.88
CA ASP A 28 10.15 3.90 -19.23
C ASP A 28 9.05 2.86 -18.99
N ARG A 29 7.79 3.32 -18.88
CA ARG A 29 6.65 2.44 -18.66
C ARG A 29 6.58 1.32 -19.70
N PRO A 30 6.12 0.12 -19.32
CA PRO A 30 5.89 -0.96 -20.27
C PRO A 30 4.96 -0.49 -21.42
N PRO A 31 5.02 -1.11 -22.61
CA PRO A 31 4.30 -0.70 -23.81
C PRO A 31 2.80 -1.03 -23.75
N ILE A 32 2.16 -0.69 -22.64
CA ILE A 32 0.76 -0.92 -22.33
C ILE A 32 0.14 0.44 -22.06
N PRO A 33 -1.00 0.77 -22.68
CA PRO A 33 -1.67 2.02 -22.39
C PRO A 33 -2.02 2.11 -20.89
N PRO A 34 -1.77 3.26 -20.24
CA PRO A 34 -2.06 3.41 -18.83
C PRO A 34 -3.56 3.27 -18.58
N LEU A 35 -3.92 2.61 -17.48
CA LEU A 35 -5.34 2.44 -17.09
C LEU A 35 -6.00 3.80 -16.78
N VAL A 36 -5.24 4.71 -16.17
CA VAL A 36 -5.68 6.05 -15.84
C VAL A 36 -5.11 7.03 -16.87
N PRO A 37 -5.94 7.90 -17.47
CA PRO A 37 -5.45 8.92 -18.40
C PRO A 37 -4.39 9.80 -17.76
N GLN A 38 -3.34 10.12 -18.52
CA GLN A 38 -2.19 10.88 -18.00
C GLN A 38 -2.59 12.21 -17.35
N ALA A 39 -3.56 12.93 -17.92
CA ALA A 39 -4.07 14.18 -17.34
C ALA A 39 -4.69 13.98 -15.94
N VAL A 40 -5.42 12.88 -15.74
CA VAL A 40 -5.99 12.51 -14.45
C VAL A 40 -4.88 12.14 -13.46
N THR A 41 -3.88 11.36 -13.90
CA THR A 41 -2.71 11.03 -13.08
C THR A 41 -1.94 12.27 -12.64
N VAL A 42 -1.69 13.23 -13.54
CA VAL A 42 -1.04 14.51 -13.21
C VAL A 42 -1.87 15.29 -12.19
N ALA A 43 -3.20 15.36 -12.35
CA ALA A 43 -4.06 16.02 -11.38
C ALA A 43 -3.97 15.38 -9.99
N ILE A 44 -4.01 14.04 -9.91
CA ILE A 44 -3.83 13.30 -8.65
C ILE A 44 -2.45 13.58 -8.04
N ALA A 45 -1.39 13.59 -8.86
CA ALA A 45 -0.02 13.85 -8.40
C ALA A 45 0.12 15.28 -7.83
N LEU A 46 -0.45 16.29 -8.50
CA LEU A 46 -0.45 17.67 -8.01
C LEU A 46 -1.24 17.82 -6.71
N VAL A 47 -2.39 17.16 -6.59
CA VAL A 47 -3.18 17.13 -5.34
C VAL A 47 -2.39 16.44 -4.22
N ALA A 48 -1.73 15.32 -4.51
CA ALA A 48 -0.88 14.62 -3.55
C ALA A 48 0.27 15.52 -3.08
N LEU A 49 0.97 16.17 -4.01
CA LEU A 49 2.07 17.10 -3.70
C LEU A 49 1.59 18.27 -2.84
N ALA A 50 0.49 18.93 -3.22
CA ALA A 50 -0.09 20.02 -2.45
C ALA A 50 -0.48 19.57 -1.04
N ALA A 51 -1.06 18.37 -0.91
CA ALA A 51 -1.42 17.80 0.38
C ALA A 51 -0.18 17.45 1.22
N MET A 52 0.89 16.90 0.63
CA MET A 52 2.16 16.65 1.31
C MET A 52 2.74 17.94 1.88
N LEU A 53 2.83 19.00 1.07
CA LEU A 53 3.32 20.31 1.49
C LEU A 53 2.48 20.90 2.62
N ALA A 54 1.15 20.78 2.55
CA ALA A 54 0.23 21.26 3.57
C ALA A 54 0.33 20.53 4.93
N VAL A 55 0.90 19.31 4.94
CA VAL A 55 1.11 18.50 6.16
C VAL A 55 2.46 18.78 6.82
N VAL A 56 3.46 19.28 6.08
CA VAL A 56 4.80 19.57 6.61
C VAL A 56 4.79 20.39 7.91
N PRO A 57 4.02 21.49 8.06
CA PRO A 57 4.02 22.26 9.30
C PRO A 57 3.43 21.48 10.49
N ALA A 58 2.50 20.56 10.25
CA ALA A 58 1.97 19.68 11.28
C ALA A 58 2.99 18.61 11.67
N ALA A 59 3.63 17.98 10.69
CA ALA A 59 4.68 16.98 10.91
C ALA A 59 5.90 17.55 11.64
N ARG A 60 6.36 18.75 11.28
CA ARG A 60 7.48 19.43 11.96
C ARG A 60 7.19 19.72 13.43
N ARG A 61 5.97 20.14 13.76
CA ARG A 61 5.53 20.32 15.16
C ARG A 61 5.39 19.00 15.90
N ALA A 62 5.00 17.95 15.18
CA ALA A 62 4.88 16.61 15.74
C ALA A 62 6.25 15.94 15.95
N ALA A 63 7.28 16.30 15.18
CA ALA A 63 8.59 15.65 15.17
C ALA A 63 9.29 15.68 16.53
N ARG A 64 9.83 14.52 16.92
CA ARG A 64 10.60 14.30 18.15
C ARG A 64 11.81 13.45 17.80
N ARG A 65 12.89 13.54 18.59
CA ARG A 65 14.06 12.66 18.45
C ARG A 65 13.78 11.32 19.14
N ASP A 66 12.86 10.55 18.59
CA ASP A 66 12.45 9.25 19.12
C ASP A 66 12.40 8.17 18.04
N THR A 67 12.31 6.91 18.49
CA THR A 67 12.33 5.73 17.64
C THR A 67 11.21 5.72 16.60
N LEU A 68 10.01 6.23 16.94
CA LEU A 68 8.90 6.30 15.99
C LEU A 68 9.20 7.24 14.82
N THR A 69 9.73 8.43 15.11
CA THR A 69 10.10 9.40 14.06
C THR A 69 11.17 8.81 13.16
N ILE A 70 12.20 8.19 13.75
CA ILE A 70 13.28 7.54 13.00
C ILE A 70 12.73 6.41 12.13
N ALA A 71 11.91 5.52 12.70
CA ALA A 71 11.35 4.38 11.98
C ALA A 71 10.47 4.79 10.79
N LEU A 72 9.70 5.87 10.91
CA LEU A 72 8.86 6.37 9.82
C LEU A 72 9.68 7.00 8.69
N PHE A 73 10.76 7.71 9.00
CA PHE A 73 11.58 8.39 7.98
C PHE A 73 12.75 7.52 7.46
N ALA A 74 13.12 6.44 8.15
CA ALA A 74 14.21 5.56 7.76
C ALA A 74 14.05 4.99 6.34
N PRO A 75 12.86 4.52 5.89
CA PRO A 75 12.67 4.09 4.51
C PRO A 75 12.96 5.20 3.50
N SER A 76 12.53 6.44 3.77
CA SER A 76 12.78 7.58 2.88
C SER A 76 14.28 7.88 2.74
N VAL A 77 15.00 7.84 3.85
CA VAL A 77 16.46 8.02 3.85
C VAL A 77 17.14 6.89 3.10
N ALA A 78 16.74 5.63 3.35
CA ALA A 78 17.30 4.47 2.66
C ALA A 78 17.06 4.52 1.14
N ILE A 79 15.85 4.87 0.71
CA ILE A 79 15.51 5.06 -0.72
C ILE A 79 16.34 6.19 -1.32
N GLY A 80 16.48 7.32 -0.62
CA GLY A 80 17.29 8.44 -1.10
C GLY A 80 18.77 8.07 -1.25
N LEU A 81 19.34 7.39 -0.26
CA LEU A 81 20.73 6.91 -0.32
C LEU A 81 20.90 5.87 -1.43
N ALA A 82 19.96 4.94 -1.58
CA ALA A 82 19.99 3.95 -2.66
C ALA A 82 19.88 4.62 -4.04
N GLY A 83 19.06 5.66 -4.18
CA GLY A 83 18.96 6.46 -5.41
C GLY A 83 20.24 7.22 -5.74
N LEU A 84 20.91 7.81 -4.73
CA LEU A 84 22.17 8.53 -4.91
C LEU A 84 23.34 7.60 -5.25
N VAL A 85 23.35 6.37 -4.72
CA VAL A 85 24.39 5.37 -4.99
C VAL A 85 24.08 4.56 -6.28
N GLY A 86 22.80 4.47 -6.64
CA GLY A 86 22.32 3.79 -7.84
C GLY A 86 22.48 4.62 -9.13
N PHE A 87 22.05 4.03 -10.25
CA PHE A 87 22.21 4.61 -11.59
C PHE A 87 21.14 5.64 -11.98
N ASP A 88 20.09 5.86 -11.16
CA ASP A 88 19.02 6.83 -11.43
C ASP A 88 18.68 7.70 -10.20
N PRO A 89 19.49 8.75 -9.93
CA PRO A 89 19.25 9.66 -8.82
C PRO A 89 17.93 10.43 -8.89
N PRO A 90 17.47 10.96 -10.05
CA PRO A 90 16.18 11.65 -10.14
C PRO A 90 15.00 10.80 -9.64
N THR A 91 14.87 9.57 -10.12
CA THR A 91 13.78 8.67 -9.72
C THR A 91 13.88 8.30 -8.24
N GLY A 92 15.09 7.96 -7.78
CA GLY A 92 15.33 7.63 -6.38
C GLY A 92 15.00 8.78 -5.42
N LEU A 93 15.39 10.01 -5.75
CA LEU A 93 15.05 11.21 -4.96
C LEU A 93 13.55 11.51 -4.97
N GLY A 94 12.88 11.34 -6.11
CA GLY A 94 11.42 11.48 -6.21
C GLY A 94 10.69 10.50 -5.30
N LEU A 95 11.08 9.23 -5.31
CA LEU A 95 10.51 8.18 -4.43
C LEU A 95 10.84 8.45 -2.96
N ALA A 96 12.05 8.93 -2.65
CA ALA A 96 12.43 9.30 -1.29
C ALA A 96 11.54 10.45 -0.76
N LEU A 97 11.27 11.46 -1.59
CA LEU A 97 10.39 12.57 -1.24
C LEU A 97 8.95 12.10 -1.02
N LEU A 98 8.44 11.23 -1.89
CA LEU A 98 7.11 10.64 -1.76
C LEU A 98 7.00 9.84 -0.43
N ALA A 99 7.97 8.98 -0.15
CA ALA A 99 8.04 8.23 1.09
C ALA A 99 8.12 9.15 2.32
N ALA A 100 8.93 10.22 2.25
CA ALA A 100 9.04 11.22 3.32
C ALA A 100 7.72 11.98 3.55
N GLY A 101 6.97 12.28 2.49
CA GLY A 101 5.63 12.86 2.58
C GLY A 101 4.64 11.95 3.30
N PHE A 102 4.65 10.65 2.98
CA PHE A 102 3.83 9.66 3.71
C PHE A 102 4.29 9.47 5.15
N ALA A 103 5.59 9.45 5.42
CA ALA A 103 6.13 9.42 6.78
C ALA A 103 5.69 10.64 7.59
N ALA A 104 5.75 11.85 7.00
CA ALA A 104 5.27 13.08 7.61
C ALA A 104 3.77 13.03 7.90
N ALA A 105 2.97 12.49 6.98
CA ALA A 105 1.54 12.29 7.18
C ALA A 105 1.22 11.29 8.28
N GLY A 106 1.91 10.14 8.28
CA GLY A 106 1.80 9.11 9.32
C GLY A 106 2.18 9.67 10.70
N LEU A 107 3.26 10.45 10.77
CA LEU A 107 3.71 11.08 12.02
C LEU A 107 2.72 12.11 12.54
N ALA A 108 2.25 13.00 11.65
CA ALA A 108 1.26 14.02 12.00
C ALA A 108 -0.06 13.40 12.45
N ALA A 109 -0.49 12.30 11.82
CA ALA A 109 -1.69 11.56 12.21
C ALA A 109 -1.51 10.78 13.52
N ALA A 110 -0.38 10.07 13.69
CA ALA A 110 -0.09 9.30 14.91
C ALA A 110 0.01 10.18 16.16
N ARG A 111 0.48 11.42 15.99
CA ARG A 111 0.56 12.42 17.05
C ARG A 111 -0.59 13.43 17.00
N ALA A 112 -1.59 13.22 16.14
CA ALA A 112 -2.80 14.01 16.19
C ALA A 112 -3.56 13.62 17.47
N ALA A 113 -3.75 14.58 18.37
CA ALA A 113 -4.55 14.39 19.58
C ALA A 113 -6.07 14.30 19.29
N ASP A 114 -6.49 14.24 18.01
CA ASP A 114 -7.88 14.21 17.58
C ASP A 114 -8.26 12.82 17.01
N PRO A 115 -8.95 11.96 17.79
CA PRO A 115 -9.38 10.64 17.34
C PRO A 115 -10.36 10.69 16.16
N ALA A 116 -11.16 11.76 16.02
CA ALA A 116 -12.13 11.89 14.94
C ALA A 116 -11.43 12.12 13.59
N LEU A 117 -10.32 12.87 13.59
CA LEU A 117 -9.47 13.00 12.42
C LEU A 117 -8.82 11.67 12.03
N VAL A 118 -8.18 10.99 12.98
CA VAL A 118 -7.52 9.69 12.70
C VAL A 118 -8.53 8.71 12.10
N ARG A 119 -9.74 8.66 12.66
CA ARG A 119 -10.84 7.86 12.10
C ARG A 119 -11.17 8.24 10.67
N ARG A 120 -11.25 9.53 10.33
CA ARG A 120 -11.50 10.00 8.95
C ARG A 120 -10.38 9.58 8.00
N CYS A 121 -9.12 9.72 8.39
CA CYS A 121 -7.98 9.27 7.60
C CYS A 121 -8.03 7.77 7.34
N VAL A 122 -8.26 6.96 8.38
CA VAL A 122 -8.39 5.50 8.26
C VAL A 122 -9.57 5.12 7.36
N ARG A 123 -10.74 5.78 7.51
CA ARG A 123 -11.90 5.51 6.64
C ARG A 123 -11.62 5.85 5.18
N ALA A 124 -10.93 6.96 4.92
CA ALA A 124 -10.54 7.36 3.58
C ALA A 124 -9.58 6.34 2.93
N LEU A 125 -8.60 5.85 3.69
CA LEU A 125 -7.72 4.77 3.28
C LEU A 125 -8.50 3.49 2.95
N LEU A 126 -9.39 3.04 3.85
CA LEU A 126 -10.16 1.81 3.65
C LEU A 126 -11.08 1.89 2.42
N TRP A 127 -11.74 3.03 2.20
CA TRP A 127 -12.57 3.23 1.01
C TRP A 127 -11.75 3.18 -0.27
N SER A 128 -10.65 3.92 -0.32
CA SER A 128 -9.80 3.96 -1.51
C SER A 128 -9.16 2.59 -1.79
N ALA A 129 -8.73 1.89 -0.74
CA ALA A 129 -8.20 0.52 -0.85
C ALA A 129 -9.25 -0.48 -1.34
N LEU A 130 -10.47 -0.38 -0.82
CA LEU A 130 -11.59 -1.22 -1.27
C LEU A 130 -11.89 -0.97 -2.75
N VAL A 131 -12.04 0.30 -3.15
CA VAL A 131 -12.34 0.66 -4.54
C VAL A 131 -11.23 0.22 -5.48
N GLY A 132 -9.96 0.53 -5.17
CA GLY A 132 -8.82 0.12 -5.99
C GLY A 132 -8.70 -1.39 -6.13
N SER A 133 -8.95 -2.14 -5.05
CA SER A 133 -8.94 -3.61 -5.06
C SER A 133 -10.10 -4.19 -5.87
N LEU A 134 -11.31 -3.63 -5.74
CA LEU A 134 -12.46 -4.06 -6.54
C LEU A 134 -12.24 -3.80 -8.03
N ILE A 135 -11.63 -2.67 -8.40
CA ILE A 135 -11.26 -2.38 -9.79
C ILE A 135 -10.26 -3.43 -10.29
N ALA A 136 -9.22 -3.76 -9.52
CA ALA A 136 -8.24 -4.78 -9.89
C ALA A 136 -8.89 -6.15 -10.11
N LEU A 137 -9.80 -6.56 -9.24
CA LEU A 137 -10.55 -7.81 -9.36
C LEU A 137 -11.53 -7.78 -10.54
N ALA A 138 -12.23 -6.67 -10.78
CA ALA A 138 -13.13 -6.52 -11.91
C ALA A 138 -12.37 -6.63 -13.24
N MET A 139 -11.19 -6.00 -13.34
CA MET A 139 -10.30 -6.12 -14.50
C MET A 139 -9.82 -7.55 -14.72
N LEU A 140 -9.47 -8.24 -13.63
CA LEU A 140 -9.10 -9.65 -13.68
C LEU A 140 -10.24 -10.51 -14.21
N VAL A 141 -11.46 -10.36 -13.67
CA VAL A 141 -12.63 -11.17 -14.10
C VAL A 141 -13.04 -10.83 -15.53
N ALA A 142 -12.96 -9.56 -15.93
CA ALA A 142 -13.33 -9.12 -17.26
C ALA A 142 -12.25 -9.43 -18.32
N HIS A 143 -11.05 -9.84 -17.93
CA HIS A 143 -9.87 -9.95 -18.79
C HIS A 143 -9.59 -8.65 -19.57
N ARG A 144 -9.82 -7.50 -18.94
CA ARG A 144 -9.71 -6.17 -19.56
C ARG A 144 -8.90 -5.19 -18.70
N PRO A 145 -8.04 -4.36 -19.31
CA PRO A 145 -7.63 -4.38 -20.71
C PRO A 145 -6.83 -5.63 -21.07
N ALA A 146 -7.07 -6.22 -22.24
CA ALA A 146 -6.47 -7.50 -22.64
C ALA A 146 -4.94 -7.45 -22.68
N ALA A 147 -4.36 -6.32 -23.11
CA ALA A 147 -2.91 -6.11 -23.11
C ALA A 147 -2.32 -6.16 -21.70
N LEU A 148 -3.00 -5.56 -20.71
CA LEU A 148 -2.55 -5.53 -19.32
C LEU A 148 -2.74 -6.90 -18.65
N TYR A 149 -3.82 -7.60 -18.98
CA TYR A 149 -4.06 -8.97 -18.53
C TYR A 149 -2.99 -9.94 -19.07
N ALA A 150 -2.69 -9.86 -20.37
CA ALA A 150 -1.68 -10.68 -21.02
C ALA A 150 -0.27 -10.40 -20.46
N TYR A 151 0.12 -9.13 -20.33
CA TYR A 151 1.42 -8.75 -19.78
C TYR A 151 1.63 -9.26 -18.35
N ASN A 152 0.56 -9.28 -17.55
CA ASN A 152 0.62 -9.74 -16.17
C ASN A 152 0.35 -11.24 -16.02
N ASN A 153 0.28 -12.01 -17.10
CA ASN A 153 0.00 -13.46 -17.10
C ASN A 153 -1.29 -13.81 -16.35
N GLY A 154 -2.34 -13.03 -16.57
CA GLY A 154 -3.65 -13.24 -15.96
C GLY A 154 -3.73 -12.99 -14.46
N ARG A 155 -2.82 -12.17 -13.91
CA ARG A 155 -2.80 -11.81 -12.48
C ARG A 155 -3.45 -10.46 -12.23
N ALA A 156 -4.05 -10.28 -11.06
CA ALA A 156 -4.60 -9.00 -10.65
C ALA A 156 -3.48 -7.97 -10.49
N VAL A 157 -3.68 -6.80 -11.11
CA VAL A 157 -2.78 -5.65 -11.02
C VAL A 157 -3.51 -4.33 -10.80
N GLY A 158 -4.70 -4.14 -11.39
CA GLY A 158 -5.43 -2.88 -11.23
C GLY A 158 -4.65 -1.69 -11.79
N THR A 159 -4.50 -0.66 -10.97
CA THR A 159 -3.75 0.57 -11.31
C THR A 159 -2.24 0.46 -11.10
N PHE A 160 -1.73 -0.66 -10.59
CA PHE A 160 -0.30 -0.83 -10.28
C PHE A 160 0.51 -1.22 -11.53
N LEU A 161 1.84 -1.15 -11.48
CA LEU A 161 2.68 -1.55 -12.62
C LEU A 161 2.82 -3.07 -12.70
N ASN A 162 2.84 -3.75 -11.55
CA ASN A 162 3.02 -5.18 -11.46
C ASN A 162 2.28 -5.79 -10.26
N PRO A 163 2.08 -7.13 -10.22
CA PRO A 163 1.30 -7.77 -9.16
C PRO A 163 1.97 -7.68 -7.78
N ASN A 164 3.28 -7.50 -7.72
CA ASN A 164 4.00 -7.39 -6.45
C ASN A 164 3.70 -6.07 -5.74
N GLU A 165 3.53 -4.98 -6.49
CA GLU A 165 3.10 -3.70 -5.96
C GLU A 165 1.68 -3.77 -5.39
N LEU A 166 0.74 -4.36 -6.14
CA LEU A 166 -0.62 -4.57 -5.65
C LEU A 166 -0.63 -5.46 -4.40
N ALA A 167 0.21 -6.50 -4.35
CA ALA A 167 0.33 -7.38 -3.19
C ALA A 167 0.89 -6.65 -1.96
N ALA A 168 1.95 -5.87 -2.13
CA ALA A 168 2.53 -5.05 -1.06
C ALA A 168 1.51 -4.04 -0.52
N PHE A 169 0.80 -3.38 -1.42
CA PHE A 169 -0.31 -2.49 -1.08
C PHE A 169 -1.42 -3.22 -0.31
N ALA A 170 -1.84 -4.39 -0.79
CA ALA A 170 -2.91 -5.17 -0.17
C ALA A 170 -2.53 -5.58 1.25
N LEU A 171 -1.28 -6.03 1.47
CA LEU A 171 -0.75 -6.41 2.77
C LEU A 171 -0.67 -5.23 3.74
N ALA A 172 -0.12 -4.09 3.29
CA ALA A 172 -0.02 -2.90 4.11
C ALA A 172 -1.40 -2.44 4.60
N THR A 173 -2.39 -2.45 3.71
CA THR A 173 -3.76 -2.03 4.06
C THR A 173 -4.51 -3.09 4.87
N LEU A 174 -4.25 -4.38 4.64
CA LEU A 174 -4.80 -5.47 5.44
C LEU A 174 -4.33 -5.39 6.89
N GLY A 175 -3.09 -4.96 7.12
CA GLY A 175 -2.54 -4.66 8.45
C GLY A 175 -3.31 -3.57 9.21
N VAL A 176 -4.12 -2.76 8.52
CA VAL A 176 -5.04 -1.79 9.14
C VAL A 176 -6.47 -2.35 9.20
N ALA A 177 -6.97 -2.92 8.10
CA ALA A 177 -8.36 -3.38 7.98
C ALA A 177 -8.68 -4.55 8.91
N ALA A 178 -7.79 -5.56 8.99
CA ALA A 178 -8.06 -6.78 9.76
C ALA A 178 -8.11 -6.53 11.28
N PRO A 179 -7.17 -5.78 11.90
CA PRO A 179 -7.30 -5.43 13.32
C PRO A 179 -8.55 -4.62 13.64
N LEU A 180 -8.97 -3.71 12.75
CA LEU A 180 -10.20 -2.93 12.95
C LEU A 180 -11.46 -3.81 12.85
N ALA A 181 -11.50 -4.73 11.88
CA ALA A 181 -12.57 -5.71 11.75
C ALA A 181 -12.68 -6.58 13.02
N ALA A 182 -11.54 -7.07 13.52
CA ALA A 182 -11.46 -7.89 14.73
C ALA A 182 -11.86 -7.10 15.99
N ALA A 183 -11.28 -5.92 16.20
CA ALA A 183 -11.53 -5.08 17.38
C ALA A 183 -12.99 -4.59 17.45
N SER A 184 -13.62 -4.36 16.29
CA SER A 184 -15.04 -3.97 16.22
C SER A 184 -16.01 -5.13 16.45
N ARG A 185 -15.52 -6.37 16.61
CA ARG A 185 -16.32 -7.60 16.74
C ARG A 185 -17.38 -7.71 15.63
N GLY A 186 -17.00 -7.38 14.39
CA GLY A 186 -17.90 -7.46 13.24
C GLY A 186 -18.81 -6.24 13.03
N ARG A 187 -18.74 -5.20 13.87
CA ARG A 187 -19.59 -4.00 13.72
C ARG A 187 -19.11 -3.04 12.63
N ASP A 188 -17.82 -3.03 12.32
CA ASP A 188 -17.26 -2.19 11.27
C ASP A 188 -17.33 -2.87 9.90
N ARG A 189 -18.50 -2.78 9.25
CA ARG A 189 -18.77 -3.41 7.94
C ARG A 189 -17.76 -3.01 6.86
N LEU A 190 -17.28 -1.77 6.86
CA LEU A 190 -16.28 -1.33 5.88
C LEU A 190 -14.94 -2.02 6.11
N ALA A 191 -14.47 -2.10 7.37
CA ALA A 191 -13.20 -2.76 7.68
C ALA A 191 -13.25 -4.24 7.31
N ILE A 192 -14.39 -4.91 7.54
CA ILE A 192 -14.61 -6.31 7.16
C ILE A 192 -14.61 -6.46 5.64
N ALA A 193 -15.43 -5.69 4.93
CA ALA A 193 -15.50 -5.75 3.47
C ALA A 193 -14.13 -5.49 2.83
N CYS A 194 -13.42 -4.47 3.33
CA CYS A 194 -12.07 -4.14 2.90
C CYS A 194 -11.11 -5.31 3.18
N ALA A 195 -11.09 -5.87 4.38
CA ALA A 195 -10.21 -6.99 4.72
C ALA A 195 -10.47 -8.23 3.82
N VAL A 196 -11.74 -8.59 3.60
CA VAL A 196 -12.12 -9.71 2.73
C VAL A 196 -11.66 -9.45 1.30
N VAL A 197 -11.96 -8.28 0.74
CA VAL A 197 -11.57 -7.94 -0.63
C VAL A 197 -10.04 -7.92 -0.77
N LEU A 198 -9.32 -7.35 0.19
CA LEU A 198 -7.85 -7.32 0.16
C LEU A 198 -7.23 -8.72 0.20
N VAL A 199 -7.81 -9.65 0.97
CA VAL A 199 -7.36 -11.06 0.98
C VAL A 199 -7.58 -11.70 -0.39
N VAL A 200 -8.76 -11.54 -0.98
CA VAL A 200 -9.05 -12.05 -2.33
C VAL A 200 -8.11 -11.45 -3.37
N THR A 201 -7.89 -10.13 -3.32
CA THR A 201 -6.96 -9.43 -4.19
C THR A 201 -5.53 -9.94 -4.03
N LEU A 202 -5.07 -10.16 -2.80
CA LEU A 202 -3.74 -10.70 -2.54
C LEU A 202 -3.55 -12.07 -3.19
N PHE A 203 -4.51 -12.98 -3.05
CA PHE A 203 -4.46 -14.29 -3.72
C PHE A 203 -4.48 -14.15 -5.25
N ALA A 204 -5.30 -13.23 -5.77
CA ALA A 204 -5.39 -12.95 -7.19
C ALA A 204 -4.11 -12.34 -7.81
N THR A 205 -3.19 -11.82 -7.00
CA THR A 205 -1.88 -11.35 -7.49
C THR A 205 -0.88 -12.47 -7.76
N PHE A 206 -1.04 -13.65 -7.13
CA PHE A 206 -0.04 -14.73 -7.11
C PHE A 206 1.40 -14.25 -6.82
N SER A 207 1.56 -13.18 -6.02
CA SER A 207 2.87 -12.58 -5.76
C SER A 207 3.67 -13.40 -4.73
N ARG A 208 4.81 -13.96 -5.16
CA ARG A 208 5.77 -14.66 -4.27
C ARG A 208 6.30 -13.73 -3.17
N TRP A 209 6.61 -12.49 -3.55
CA TRP A 209 7.03 -11.43 -2.63
C TRP A 209 5.92 -11.05 -1.65
N GLY A 210 4.67 -10.99 -2.11
CA GLY A 210 3.51 -10.81 -1.25
C GLY A 210 3.38 -11.91 -0.20
N VAL A 211 3.44 -13.18 -0.61
CA VAL A 211 3.40 -14.32 0.33
C VAL A 211 4.54 -14.24 1.34
N PHE A 212 5.78 -13.99 0.89
CA PHE A 212 6.93 -13.86 1.78
C PHE A 212 6.78 -12.69 2.76
N ALA A 213 6.36 -11.52 2.29
CA ALA A 213 6.13 -10.35 3.15
C ALA A 213 5.02 -10.59 4.17
N ALA A 214 3.95 -11.29 3.79
CA ALA A 214 2.87 -11.69 4.70
C ALA A 214 3.42 -12.55 5.85
N VAL A 215 4.23 -13.56 5.52
CA VAL A 215 4.87 -14.45 6.48
C VAL A 215 5.78 -13.67 7.44
N CYS A 216 6.67 -12.83 6.90
CA CYS A 216 7.53 -11.97 7.71
C CYS A 216 6.70 -11.07 8.64
N GLY A 217 5.61 -10.49 8.16
CA GLY A 217 4.70 -9.67 8.97
C GLY A 217 4.08 -10.45 10.13
N VAL A 218 3.57 -11.67 9.88
CA VAL A 218 3.01 -12.51 10.96
C VAL A 218 4.09 -12.95 11.95
N VAL A 219 5.30 -13.29 11.49
CA VAL A 219 6.43 -13.63 12.37
C VAL A 219 6.79 -12.45 13.27
N VAL A 220 6.97 -11.25 12.70
CA VAL A 220 7.26 -10.03 13.47
C VAL A 220 6.15 -9.74 14.48
N TYR A 221 4.88 -9.86 14.07
CA TYR A 221 3.74 -9.68 14.98
C TYR A 221 3.73 -10.72 16.09
N ALA A 222 3.96 -12.00 15.79
CA ALA A 222 3.98 -13.08 16.77
C ALA A 222 5.12 -12.89 17.79
N LEU A 223 6.29 -12.42 17.34
CA LEU A 223 7.41 -12.07 18.21
C LEU A 223 7.06 -10.87 19.11
N ALA A 224 6.51 -9.80 18.54
CA ALA A 224 6.11 -8.60 19.27
C ALA A 224 5.01 -8.88 20.31
N ALA A 225 4.02 -9.71 19.94
CA ALA A 225 2.91 -10.12 20.80
C ALA A 225 3.26 -11.29 21.73
N ARG A 226 4.48 -11.84 21.65
CA ARG A 226 4.92 -13.07 22.36
C ARG A 226 3.99 -14.27 22.16
N ALA A 227 3.28 -14.33 21.03
CA ALA A 227 2.25 -15.30 20.74
C ALA A 227 2.81 -16.50 19.94
N ARG A 228 3.33 -17.51 20.65
CA ARG A 228 3.97 -18.69 20.05
C ARG A 228 3.07 -19.46 19.07
N VAL A 229 1.77 -19.51 19.34
CA VAL A 229 0.78 -20.20 18.48
C VAL A 229 0.63 -19.50 17.12
N LEU A 230 0.69 -18.16 17.09
CA LEU A 230 0.68 -17.41 15.82
C LEU A 230 1.96 -17.63 15.02
N LEU A 231 3.07 -17.92 15.69
CA LEU A 231 4.36 -18.21 15.06
C LEU A 231 4.32 -19.57 14.32
N VAL A 232 3.71 -20.59 14.95
CA VAL A 232 3.47 -21.90 14.30
C VAL A 232 2.49 -21.77 13.15
N GLY A 233 1.40 -21.00 13.32
CA GLY A 233 0.45 -20.70 12.25
C GLY A 233 1.10 -19.94 11.09
N ALA A 234 1.98 -18.98 11.37
CA ALA A 234 2.73 -18.23 10.36
C ALA A 234 3.60 -19.15 9.50
N VAL A 235 4.33 -20.07 10.14
CA VAL A 235 5.19 -21.04 9.46
C VAL A 235 4.35 -22.01 8.64
N ALA A 236 3.24 -22.52 9.16
CA ALA A 236 2.35 -23.41 8.42
C ALA A 236 1.75 -22.73 7.18
N VAL A 237 1.30 -21.48 7.31
CA VAL A 237 0.78 -20.66 6.19
C VAL A 237 1.90 -20.34 5.19
N ALA A 238 3.13 -20.07 5.66
CA ALA A 238 4.28 -19.87 4.80
C ALA A 238 4.57 -21.10 3.94
N VAL A 239 4.66 -22.27 4.59
CA VAL A 239 4.95 -23.54 3.92
C VAL A 239 3.83 -23.92 2.95
N ALA A 240 2.57 -23.80 3.36
CA ALA A 240 1.42 -24.05 2.51
C ALA A 240 1.36 -23.09 1.32
N GLY A 241 1.63 -21.79 1.53
CA GLY A 241 1.65 -20.78 0.47
C GLY A 241 2.79 -21.01 -0.52
N ILE A 242 3.99 -21.38 -0.05
CA ILE A 242 5.12 -21.76 -0.91
C ILE A 242 4.79 -23.02 -1.70
N ALA A 243 4.21 -24.05 -1.07
CA ALA A 243 3.85 -25.30 -1.71
C ALA A 243 2.76 -25.11 -2.78
N LEU A 244 1.67 -24.42 -2.46
CA LEU A 244 0.60 -24.09 -3.41
C LEU A 244 1.11 -23.27 -4.60
N ASN A 245 2.02 -22.32 -4.35
CA ASN A 245 2.61 -21.51 -5.40
C ASN A 245 3.56 -22.32 -6.31
N GLN A 246 4.31 -23.29 -5.78
CA GLN A 246 5.11 -24.20 -6.61
C GLN A 246 4.23 -25.08 -7.50
N VAL A 247 3.12 -25.59 -6.95
CA VAL A 247 2.15 -26.39 -7.72
C VAL A 247 1.43 -25.55 -8.77
N ALA A 248 0.94 -24.35 -8.42
CA ALA A 248 0.26 -23.46 -9.36
C ALA A 248 1.19 -22.94 -10.47
N GLY A 249 2.46 -22.65 -10.15
CA GLY A 249 3.47 -22.29 -11.14
C GLY A 249 3.81 -23.44 -12.08
N ALA A 250 3.91 -24.68 -11.56
CA ALA A 250 4.12 -25.87 -12.38
C ALA A 250 2.94 -26.17 -13.32
N LEU A 251 1.71 -25.78 -12.95
CA LEU A 251 0.51 -25.94 -13.79
C LEU A 251 0.30 -24.81 -14.81
N HIS A 252 0.96 -23.66 -14.65
CA HIS A 252 0.89 -22.53 -15.61
C HIS A 252 1.97 -22.58 -16.70
N HIS A 253 3.02 -23.38 -16.50
CA HIS A 253 4.14 -23.52 -17.45
C HIS A 253 4.16 -24.85 -18.20
N ASN A 254 3.21 -25.75 -17.93
CA ASN A 254 2.95 -26.99 -18.65
C ASN A 254 1.57 -26.91 -19.32
#